data_AF-A0A7C1MR28-F1
#
_entry.id   AF-A0A7C1MR28-F1
#
_cell.length_a   1.000
_cell.length_b   1.000
_cell.length_c   1.000
_cell.angle_alpha   90.00
_cell.angle_beta   90.00
_cell.angle_gamma   90.00
#
_symmetry.space_group_name_H-M   'P 1'
#
loop_
_entity.id
_entity.type
_entity.pdbx_description
1 polymer ?
#
loop_
_entity_poly.entity_id
_entity_poly.type
_entity_poly.pdbx_seq_one_letter_code
_entity_poly.pdbx_strand_id
1 'polypeptide(L)' 'MVKIEEGIWRWYHNISECYYHIQLTVKYRKSLLTTKVEQAIIEALRGIKERYAIEIS' A
#
# COMPACT_ATOMS: atom_id res chain seq x y z
N MET A 1 -18.79 20.13 6.46
CA MET A 1 -17.50 20.08 5.76
C MET A 1 -16.66 19.00 6.45
N VAL A 2 -16.48 17.83 5.83
CA VAL A 2 -15.76 16.71 6.47
C VAL A 2 -14.27 16.94 6.28
N LYS A 3 -13.55 17.17 7.38
CA LYS A 3 -12.09 17.25 7.41
C LYS A 3 -11.52 15.88 7.04
N ILE A 4 -10.75 15.85 5.95
CA ILE A 4 -9.92 14.73 5.53
C ILE A 4 -8.65 14.79 6.38
N GLU A 5 -8.77 14.51 7.67
CA GLU A 5 -7.63 14.36 8.57
C GLU A 5 -7.38 12.84 8.72
N GLU A 6 -6.32 12.35 8.07
CA GLU A 6 -5.44 11.25 8.53
C GLU A 6 -5.93 9.79 8.48
N GLY A 7 -6.39 9.28 7.34
CA GLY A 7 -6.45 7.81 7.10
C GLY A 7 -7.70 7.08 7.64
N ILE A 8 -8.62 7.79 8.28
CA ILE A 8 -9.90 7.23 8.75
C ILE A 8 -10.93 7.22 7.61
N TRP A 9 -11.39 6.03 7.21
CA TRP A 9 -12.46 5.82 6.24
C TRP A 9 -13.83 5.93 6.91
N ARG A 10 -14.68 6.84 6.42
CA ARG A 10 -16.06 7.03 6.92
C ARG A 10 -17.07 6.70 5.83
N TRP A 11 -17.98 5.77 6.09
CA TRP A 11 -19.00 5.34 5.11
C TRP A 11 -20.33 4.98 5.76
N TYR A 12 -21.41 5.72 5.46
CA TYR A 12 -22.78 5.63 6.00
C TYR A 12 -22.89 5.35 7.52
N HIS A 13 -22.68 4.09 7.92
CA HIS A 13 -22.78 3.61 9.31
C HIS A 13 -21.47 3.04 9.86
N ASN A 14 -20.35 3.22 9.15
CA ASN A 14 -19.05 2.68 9.51
C ASN A 14 -17.99 3.78 9.57
N ILE A 15 -17.07 3.60 10.52
CA ILE A 15 -15.82 4.34 10.66
C ILE A 15 -14.75 3.29 10.78
N SER A 16 -13.74 3.34 9.92
CA SER A 16 -12.72 2.29 9.83
C SER A 16 -11.34 2.90 9.67
N GLU A 17 -10.40 2.33 10.40
CA GLU A 17 -8.98 2.62 10.30
C GLU A 17 -8.29 1.26 10.32
N CYS A 18 -7.66 0.89 9.20
CA CYS A 18 -7.18 -0.47 8.98
C CYS A 18 -5.70 -0.46 8.62
N TYR A 19 -4.92 -1.22 9.39
CA TYR A 19 -3.49 -1.41 9.17
C TYR A 19 -3.19 -2.88 8.94
N TYR A 20 -2.41 -3.17 7.90
CA TYR A 20 -2.06 -4.53 7.52
C TYR A 20 -0.56 -4.65 7.29
N HIS A 21 0.02 -5.75 7.78
CA HIS A 21 1.37 -6.15 7.42
C HIS A 21 1.30 -7.27 6.37
N ILE A 22 1.70 -6.97 5.14
CA ILE A 22 1.65 -7.91 4.02
C ILE A 22 3.08 -8.27 3.62
N GLN A 23 3.41 -9.55 3.64
CA GLN A 23 4.71 -10.07 3.22
C GLN A 23 4.56 -10.94 1.97
N LEU A 24 5.38 -10.66 0.96
CA LEU A 24 5.43 -11.41 -0.29
C LEU A 24 6.83 -11.98 -0.51
N THR A 25 6.93 -13.13 -1.18
CA THR A 25 8.21 -13.78 -1.46
C THR A 25 8.45 -13.94 -2.96
N VAL A 26 9.72 -13.84 -3.36
CA VAL A 26 10.13 -14.11 -4.74
C VAL A 26 9.92 -15.59 -5.06
N LYS A 27 9.40 -15.88 -6.27
CA LYS A 27 9.22 -17.25 -6.76
C LYS A 27 10.55 -18.01 -6.67
N TYR A 28 10.51 -19.23 -6.12
CA TYR A 28 11.68 -20.08 -5.85
C TYR A 28 12.68 -19.51 -4.83
N ARG A 29 12.33 -18.46 -4.07
CA ARG A 29 13.18 -17.84 -3.04
C ARG A 29 14.58 -17.46 -3.52
N LYS A 30 14.71 -17.13 -4.81
CA LYS A 30 15.98 -16.67 -5.39
C LYS A 30 16.30 -15.27 -4.86
N SER A 31 17.59 -14.99 -4.67
CA SER A 31 18.08 -13.65 -4.32
C SER A 31 18.06 -12.75 -5.57
N LEU A 32 16.88 -12.21 -5.90
CA LEU A 32 16.66 -11.34 -7.07
C LEU A 32 16.38 -9.88 -6.69
N LEU A 33 16.25 -9.59 -5.39
CA LEU A 33 16.03 -8.24 -4.88
C LEU A 33 17.36 -7.48 -4.86
N THR A 34 17.77 -7.03 -6.04
CA THR A 34 18.85 -6.05 -6.18
C THR A 34 18.25 -4.65 -6.03
N THR A 35 19.07 -3.65 -5.68
CA THR A 35 18.62 -2.26 -5.50
C THR A 35 17.83 -1.72 -6.71
N LYS A 36 18.21 -2.09 -7.94
CA LYS A 36 17.49 -1.70 -9.15
C LYS A 36 16.08 -2.31 -9.21
N VAL A 37 15.95 -3.57 -8.83
CA VAL A 37 14.67 -4.28 -8.82
C VAL A 37 13.76 -3.72 -7.72
N GLU A 38 14.31 -3.43 -6.54
CA GLU A 38 13.58 -2.80 -5.43
C GLU A 38 13.02 -1.43 -5.82
N GLN A 39 13.84 -0.59 -6.47
CA GLN A 39 13.38 0.72 -6.96
C GLN A 39 12.24 0.60 -7.97
N ALA A 40 12.34 -0.34 -8.91
CA ALA A 40 11.28 -0.59 -9.89
C ALA A 40 9.98 -1.08 -9.23
N ILE A 41 10.09 -1.91 -8.17
CA ILE A 41 8.92 -2.33 -7.38
C ILE A 41 8.28 -1.12 -6.70
N ILE A 42 9.07 -0.30 -5.99
CA ILE A 42 8.56 0.90 -5.31
C ILE A 42 7.87 1.83 -6.30
N GLU A 43 8.48 2.06 -7.47
CA GLU A 43 7.89 2.90 -8.53
C GLU A 43 6.56 2.34 -9.04
N ALA A 44 6.48 1.03 -9.27
CA ALA A 44 5.24 0.38 -9.70
C ALA A 44 4.13 0.47 -8.63
N LEU A 45 4.50 0.42 -7.34
CA LEU A 45 3.56 0.53 -6.22
C LEU A 45 3.04 1.96 -6.00
N ARG A 46 3.74 3.00 -6.48
CA ARG A 46 3.32 4.40 -6.29
C ARG A 46 1.88 4.67 -6.75
N GLY A 47 1.44 4.03 -7.83
CA GLY A 47 0.08 4.21 -8.38
C GLY A 47 -1.03 3.44 -7.68
N ILE A 48 -0.74 2.65 -6.63
CA ILE A 48 -1.74 1.83 -5.93
C ILE A 48 -2.69 2.71 -5.11
N LYS A 49 -2.18 3.78 -4.50
CA LYS A 49 -2.99 4.67 -3.66
C LYS A 49 -4.12 5.31 -4.47
N GLU A 50 -3.82 5.82 -5.66
CA GLU A 50 -4.80 6.48 -6.51
C GLU A 50 -5.82 5.49 -7.11
N ARG A 51 -5.39 4.26 -7.40
CA ARG A 51 -6.25 3.24 -8.03
C ARG A 51 -7.15 2.51 -7.05
N TYR A 52 -6.67 2.29 -5.84
CA TYR A 52 -7.30 1.38 -4.88
C TYR A 52 -7.56 2.01 -3.50
N ALA A 53 -7.20 3.29 -3.29
CA ALA A 53 -7.27 3.96 -2.00
C ALA A 53 -6.50 3.24 -0.88
N ILE A 54 -5.45 2.49 -1.24
CA ILE A 54 -4.57 1.77 -0.30
C ILE A 54 -3.29 2.57 -0.15
N GLU A 55 -2.99 2.99 1.07
CA GLU A 55 -1.71 3.62 1.40
C GLU A 55 -0.64 2.55 1.68
N ILE A 56 0.53 2.72 1.07
CA ILE A 56 1.70 1.87 1.28
C ILE A 56 2.80 2.77 1.84
N SER A 57 3.23 2.50 3.08
CA SER A 57 4.25 3.25 3.82
C SER A 57 5.55 2.48 3.97
#